data_AF-A0A963JV19-F1
#
_entry.id   AF-A0A963JV19-F1
#
_cell.length_a   1.000
_cell.length_b   1.000
_cell.length_c   1.000
_cell.angle_alpha   90.00
_cell.angle_beta   90.00
_cell.angle_gamma   90.00
#
_symmetry.space_group_name_H-M   'P 1'
#
loop_
_entity.id
_entity.type
_entity.pdbx_description
1 polymer ?
#
loop_
_entity_poly.entity_id
_entity_poly.type
_entity_poly.pdbx_seq_one_letter_code
_entity_poly.pdbx_strand_id
1 'polypeptide(L)'
;AATYDNGLLTIEHVLPQTVDIASDWQKIWPDEVLRKRWVHRLANLVPLTQKRNSQAQNYDFDKKKSAYFGGKHGVSSYVLTTQVLNASSWTPAVVEQRQSDLIDVLAARWDLK
;
A
#
# COMPACT_ATOMS: atom_id res chain seq x y z
N ALA A 1 15.20 0.74 21.82
CA ALA A 1 13.97 1.50 21.52
C ALA A 1 13.91 1.75 20.02
N ALA A 2 12.78 1.50 19.36
CA ALA A 2 12.64 1.85 17.94
C ALA A 2 12.62 3.38 17.82
N THR A 3 13.63 3.95 17.19
CA THR A 3 13.70 5.39 16.91
C THR A 3 12.78 5.67 15.73
N TYR A 4 11.62 6.24 15.99
CA TYR A 4 10.75 6.72 14.94
C TYR A 4 11.41 7.95 14.31
N ASP A 5 11.77 7.83 13.04
CA ASP A 5 12.22 8.97 12.25
C ASP A 5 11.03 9.95 12.17
N ASN A 6 11.15 11.13 12.79
CA ASN A 6 10.09 12.15 12.94
C ASN A 6 9.63 12.79 11.61
N GLY A 7 9.90 12.16 10.48
CA GLY A 7 9.30 12.54 9.20
C GLY A 7 7.78 12.37 9.30
N LEU A 8 7.04 13.42 8.98
CA LEU A 8 5.58 13.45 9.00
C LEU A 8 4.99 12.12 8.47
N LEU A 9 4.22 11.44 9.32
CA LEU A 9 3.49 10.23 8.94
C LEU A 9 2.43 10.60 7.91
N THR A 10 2.37 9.84 6.82
CA THR A 10 1.42 10.01 5.73
C THR A 10 0.77 8.67 5.39
N ILE A 11 -0.36 8.72 4.68
CA ILE A 11 -0.99 7.56 4.08
C ILE A 11 -0.59 7.48 2.61
N GLU A 12 -0.04 6.34 2.22
CA GLU A 12 0.28 6.02 0.82
C GLU A 12 -0.79 5.12 0.21
N HIS A 13 -1.07 5.36 -1.06
CA HIS A 13 -1.95 4.54 -1.89
C HIS A 13 -1.09 3.58 -2.72
N VAL A 14 -1.17 2.27 -2.45
CA VAL A 14 -0.35 1.30 -3.20
C VAL A 14 -0.75 1.30 -4.68
N LEU A 15 -2.02 1.05 -5.00
CA LEU A 15 -2.65 1.40 -6.27
C LEU A 15 -2.78 2.93 -6.33
N PRO A 16 -2.16 3.61 -7.31
CA PRO A 16 -2.21 5.06 -7.43
C PRO A 16 -3.63 5.61 -7.64
N GLN A 17 -3.83 6.87 -7.23
CA GLN A 17 -5.08 7.59 -7.50
C GLN A 17 -5.27 7.89 -8.99
N THR A 18 -4.17 8.17 -9.68
CA THR A 18 -4.14 8.37 -11.12
C THR A 18 -3.29 7.28 -11.73
N VAL A 19 -3.91 6.45 -12.58
CA VAL A 19 -3.23 5.39 -13.34
C VAL A 19 -2.93 5.90 -14.74
N ASP A 20 -1.66 5.87 -15.12
CA ASP A 20 -1.22 6.15 -16.50
C ASP A 20 -1.56 4.96 -17.40
N ILE A 21 -2.08 5.22 -18.60
CA ILE A 21 -2.42 4.19 -19.58
C ILE A 21 -1.21 3.35 -20.02
N ALA A 22 0.00 3.92 -19.96
CA ALA A 22 1.25 3.24 -20.27
C ALA A 22 1.84 2.46 -19.07
N SER A 23 1.31 2.64 -17.86
CA SER A 23 1.81 1.97 -16.65
C SER A 23 1.37 0.51 -16.55
N ASP A 24 2.10 -0.28 -15.75
CA ASP A 24 1.72 -1.66 -15.46
C ASP A 24 0.43 -1.72 -14.63
N TRP A 25 0.10 -0.64 -13.92
CA TRP A 25 -1.19 -0.51 -13.24
C TRP A 25 -2.37 -0.63 -14.19
N GLN A 26 -2.28 -0.12 -15.42
CA GLN A 26 -3.35 -0.28 -16.41
C GLN A 26 -3.54 -1.75 -16.83
N LYS A 27 -2.47 -2.55 -16.82
CA LYS A 27 -2.52 -3.99 -17.16
C LYS A 27 -3.11 -4.81 -16.00
N ILE A 28 -2.72 -4.49 -14.77
CA ILE A 28 -3.15 -5.21 -13.57
C ILE A 28 -4.57 -4.80 -13.15
N TRP A 29 -4.92 -3.52 -13.35
CA TRP A 29 -6.22 -2.94 -13.03
C TRP A 29 -6.84 -2.26 -14.26
N PRO A 30 -7.31 -3.02 -15.25
CA PRO A 30 -7.84 -2.46 -16.50
C PRO A 30 -9.21 -1.80 -16.33
N ASP A 31 -10.02 -2.28 -15.37
CA ASP A 31 -11.36 -1.75 -15.09
C ASP A 31 -11.29 -0.51 -14.20
N GLU A 32 -11.63 0.65 -14.77
CA GLU A 32 -11.65 1.92 -14.06
C GLU A 32 -12.70 2.00 -12.95
N VAL A 33 -13.86 1.37 -13.13
CA VAL A 33 -14.92 1.32 -12.11
C VAL A 33 -14.43 0.53 -10.90
N LEU A 34 -13.76 -0.60 -11.15
CA LEU A 34 -13.14 -1.40 -10.11
C LEU A 34 -12.02 -0.63 -9.40
N ARG A 35 -11.15 0.08 -10.14
CA ARG A 35 -10.11 0.93 -9.54
C ARG A 35 -10.70 1.98 -8.60
N LYS A 36 -11.69 2.74 -9.05
CA LYS A 36 -12.35 3.78 -8.24
C LYS A 36 -12.97 3.21 -6.97
N ARG A 37 -13.47 1.98 -7.02
CA ARG A 37 -14.01 1.28 -5.84
C ARG A 37 -12.93 0.96 -4.80
N TRP A 38 -11.72 0.62 -5.24
CA TRP A 38 -10.66 0.07 -4.40
C TRP A 38 -9.62 1.09 -3.93
N VAL A 39 -9.42 2.18 -4.68
CA VAL A 39 -8.33 3.13 -4.46
C VAL A 39 -8.29 3.69 -3.03
N HIS A 40 -9.43 4.01 -2.42
CA HIS A 40 -9.49 4.58 -1.07
C HIS A 40 -9.83 3.56 0.03
N ARG A 41 -9.80 2.26 -0.28
CA ARG A 41 -10.14 1.21 0.70
C ARG A 41 -8.94 0.83 1.55
N LEU A 42 -9.21 0.40 2.78
CA LEU A 42 -8.22 0.03 3.79
C LEU A 42 -7.10 -0.87 3.25
N ALA A 43 -7.44 -1.89 2.45
CA ALA A 43 -6.44 -2.79 1.89
C ALA A 43 -5.41 -2.11 0.98
N ASN A 44 -5.77 -1.00 0.34
CA ASN A 44 -4.90 -0.23 -0.55
C ASN A 44 -4.08 0.86 0.16
N LEU A 45 -4.35 1.11 1.46
CA LEU A 45 -3.74 2.20 2.22
C LEU A 45 -2.66 1.66 3.16
N VAL A 46 -1.49 2.30 3.16
CA VAL A 46 -0.40 1.96 4.07
C VAL A 46 0.25 3.20 4.70
N PRO A 47 0.67 3.14 5.97
CA PRO A 47 1.44 4.20 6.59
C PRO A 47 2.87 4.26 5.99
N LEU A 48 3.30 5.47 5.63
CA LEU A 48 4.67 5.77 5.20
C LEU A 48 5.11 7.14 5.71
N THR A 49 6.41 7.32 5.87
CA THR A 49 6.97 8.67 6.08
C THR A 49 6.82 9.48 4.79
N GLN A 50 6.60 10.79 4.91
CA GLN A 50 6.45 11.70 3.77
C GLN A 50 7.58 11.56 2.73
N LYS A 51 8.82 11.38 3.19
CA LYS A 51 10.00 11.17 2.32
C LYS A 51 9.85 9.92 1.44
N ARG A 52 9.43 8.79 2.02
CA ARG A 52 9.24 7.53 1.28
C ARG A 52 8.03 7.60 0.36
N ASN A 53 6.95 8.21 0.82
CA ASN A 53 5.76 8.44 0.01
C ASN A 53 6.10 9.29 -1.24
N SER A 54 6.84 10.39 -1.06
CA SER A 54 7.33 11.22 -2.17
C SER A 54 8.27 10.50 -3.13
N GLN A 55 8.93 9.41 -2.72
CA GLN A 55 9.78 8.60 -3.60
C GLN A 55 8.97 7.54 -4.36
N ALA A 56 7.86 7.07 -3.80
CA ALA A 56 6.99 6.07 -4.42
C ALA A 56 6.12 6.67 -5.52
N GLN A 57 5.55 7.86 -5.30
CA GLN A 57 4.71 8.58 -6.27
C GLN A 57 3.67 7.66 -6.94
N ASN A 58 3.38 7.87 -8.23
CA ASN A 58 2.52 7.01 -9.04
C ASN A 58 3.32 5.96 -9.83
N TYR A 59 4.52 5.60 -9.37
CA TYR A 59 5.33 4.59 -10.07
C TYR A 59 4.68 3.20 -10.04
N ASP A 60 5.15 2.33 -10.92
CA ASP A 60 4.76 0.92 -10.94
C ASP A 60 5.08 0.22 -9.62
N PHE A 61 4.36 -0.87 -9.36
CA PHE A 61 4.37 -1.56 -8.07
C PHE A 61 5.77 -1.97 -7.61
N ASP A 62 6.62 -2.47 -8.52
CA ASP A 62 7.99 -2.88 -8.16
C ASP A 62 8.85 -1.70 -7.73
N LYS A 63 8.74 -0.56 -8.42
CA LYS A 63 9.47 0.66 -8.04
C LYS A 63 8.95 1.23 -6.72
N LYS A 64 7.64 1.15 -6.46
CA LYS A 64 7.06 1.50 -5.15
C LYS A 64 7.63 0.62 -4.03
N LYS A 65 7.70 -0.71 -4.21
CA LYS A 65 8.31 -1.62 -3.23
C LYS A 65 9.75 -1.22 -2.90
N SER A 66 10.56 -0.85 -3.89
CA SER A 66 11.91 -0.34 -3.66
C SER A 66 11.91 0.99 -2.88
N ALA A 67 11.02 1.93 -3.20
CA ALA A 67 10.90 3.21 -2.50
C ALA A 67 10.46 3.06 -1.04
N TYR A 68 9.61 2.07 -0.73
CA TYR A 68 9.16 1.80 0.63
C TYR A 68 10.34 1.40 1.56
N PHE A 69 11.44 0.89 1.00
CA PHE A 69 12.58 0.34 1.75
C PHE A 69 13.94 0.99 1.41
N GLY A 70 13.96 1.99 0.52
CA GLY A 70 15.17 2.71 0.15
C GLY A 70 15.80 3.44 1.34
N GLY A 71 17.01 3.03 1.75
CA GLY A 71 17.83 3.71 2.76
C GLY A 71 18.65 2.78 3.65
N LYS A 72 19.59 3.35 4.43
CA LYS A 72 20.59 2.64 5.28
C LYS A 72 20.03 1.67 6.34
N HIS A 73 18.72 1.66 6.57
CA HIS A 73 18.07 0.82 7.59
C HIS A 73 16.96 -0.09 7.05
N GLY A 74 16.78 -0.19 5.73
CA GLY A 74 16.17 -1.34 5.03
C GLY A 74 14.85 -1.92 5.54
N VAL A 75 14.08 -1.22 6.37
CA VAL A 75 12.84 -1.70 6.98
C VAL A 75 11.83 -0.56 7.01
N SER A 76 10.60 -0.81 6.56
CA SER A 76 9.44 0.04 6.88
C SER A 76 9.15 -0.06 8.36
N SER A 77 9.06 1.07 9.05
CA SER A 77 8.72 1.13 10.47
C SER A 77 7.33 0.56 10.79
N TYR A 78 6.53 0.23 9.76
CA TYR A 78 5.16 -0.24 9.89
C TYR A 78 4.96 -1.64 9.29
N VAL A 79 4.45 -2.55 10.11
CA VAL A 79 4.13 -3.94 9.74
C VAL A 79 3.13 -4.01 8.58
N LEU A 80 2.14 -3.11 8.54
CA LEU A 80 1.15 -3.05 7.47
C LEU A 80 1.79 -2.84 6.09
N THR A 81 2.85 -2.04 6.02
CA THR A 81 3.60 -1.77 4.78
C THR A 81 4.49 -2.95 4.41
N THR A 82 5.05 -3.67 5.39
CA THR A 82 5.83 -4.88 5.13
C THR A 82 4.99 -5.99 4.48
N GLN A 83 3.72 -6.12 4.84
CA GLN A 83 2.83 -7.08 4.18
C GLN A 83 2.66 -6.79 2.67
N VAL A 84 2.69 -5.52 2.26
CA VAL A 84 2.62 -5.13 0.85
C VAL A 84 3.84 -5.60 0.07
N LEU A 85 5.02 -5.65 0.69
CA LEU A 85 6.21 -6.18 0.04
C LEU A 85 6.11 -7.66 -0.29
N ASN A 86 5.45 -8.42 0.57
CA ASN A 86 5.35 -9.87 0.42
C ASN A 86 4.41 -10.25 -0.73
N ALA A 87 3.61 -9.30 -1.22
CA ALA A 87 2.82 -9.49 -2.42
C ALA A 87 3.72 -9.43 -3.66
N SER A 88 3.71 -10.49 -4.47
CA SER A 88 4.41 -10.51 -5.76
C SER A 88 3.81 -9.50 -6.73
N SER A 89 2.48 -9.38 -6.74
CA SER A 89 1.71 -8.44 -7.55
C SER A 89 0.55 -7.86 -6.74
N TRP A 90 0.11 -6.66 -7.12
CA TRP A 90 -0.98 -5.96 -6.44
C TRP A 90 -2.27 -6.07 -7.24
N THR A 91 -2.78 -7.28 -7.42
CA THR A 91 -3.99 -7.55 -8.22
C THR A 91 -5.28 -7.30 -7.42
N PRO A 92 -6.45 -7.19 -8.09
CA PRO A 92 -7.73 -7.10 -7.40
C PRO A 92 -7.96 -8.22 -6.38
N ALA A 93 -7.63 -9.47 -6.74
CA ALA A 93 -7.78 -10.61 -5.84
C ALA A 93 -6.91 -10.51 -4.58
N VAL A 94 -5.66 -10.03 -4.71
CA VAL A 94 -4.76 -9.82 -3.57
C VAL A 94 -5.30 -8.72 -2.65
N VAL A 95 -5.80 -7.62 -3.23
CA VAL A 95 -6.36 -6.50 -2.46
C VAL A 95 -7.67 -6.89 -1.77
N GLU A 96 -8.51 -7.70 -2.43
CA GLU A 96 -9.74 -8.25 -1.87
C GLU A 96 -9.47 -9.16 -0.68
N GLN A 97 -8.56 -10.12 -0.82
CA GLN A 97 -8.19 -11.01 0.27
C GLN A 97 -7.63 -10.21 1.46
N ARG A 98 -6.71 -9.29 1.18
CA ARG A 98 -6.14 -8.41 2.20
C ARG A 98 -7.21 -7.58 2.92
N GLN A 99 -8.24 -7.11 2.22
CA GLN A 99 -9.35 -6.36 2.82
C GLN A 99 -10.11 -7.23 3.82
N SER A 100 -10.40 -8.48 3.46
CA SER A 100 -11.04 -9.44 4.37
C SER A 100 -10.19 -9.65 5.61
N ASP A 101 -8.89 -9.95 5.44
CA ASP A 101 -7.97 -10.20 6.55
C ASP A 101 -7.89 -9.01 7.51
N LEU A 102 -7.81 -7.79 6.97
CA LEU A 102 -7.75 -6.57 7.78
C LEU A 102 -9.06 -6.30 8.51
N ILE A 103 -10.22 -6.50 7.86
CA ILE A 103 -11.53 -6.37 8.51
C ILE A 103 -11.66 -7.40 9.64
N ASP A 104 -11.24 -8.65 9.43
CA ASP A 104 -11.31 -9.69 10.45
C ASP A 104 -10.46 -9.36 11.68
N VAL A 105 -9.24 -8.85 11.47
CA VAL A 105 -8.38 -8.37 12.56
C VAL A 105 -9.06 -7.22 13.30
N LEU A 106 -9.61 -6.22 12.59
CA LEU A 106 -10.29 -5.09 13.22
C LEU A 106 -11.51 -5.53 14.03
N ALA A 107 -12.37 -6.36 13.44
CA ALA A 107 -13.58 -6.85 14.08
C ALA A 107 -13.26 -7.67 15.34
N ALA A 108 -12.24 -8.53 15.30
CA ALA A 108 -11.82 -9.30 16.47
C ALA A 108 -11.19 -8.43 17.57
N ARG A 109 -10.46 -7.36 17.21
CA ARG A 109 -9.79 -6.47 18.19
C ARG A 109 -10.71 -5.41 18.78
N TRP A 110 -11.79 -5.09 18.10
CA TRP A 110 -12.81 -4.14 18.55
C TRP A 110 -14.06 -4.80 19.11
N ASP A 111 -14.06 -6.12 19.27
CA ASP A 111 -15.17 -6.89 19.85
C ASP A 111 -16.50 -6.68 19.10
N LEU A 112 -16.42 -6.70 17.76
CA LEU A 112 -17.56 -6.51 16.86
C LEU A 112 -18.16 -7.83 16.34
N LYS A 113 -17.71 -8.97 16.87
CA LYS A 113 -18.17 -10.32 16.51
C LYS A 113 -18.80 -11.01 17.70
#